data_AF-A0A455ZFF5-F1
#
_entry.id   AF-A0A455ZFF5-F1
#
_cell.length_a   1.000
_cell.length_b   1.000
_cell.length_c   1.000
_cell.angle_alpha   90.00
_cell.angle_beta   90.00
_cell.angle_gamma   90.00
#
_symmetry.space_group_name_H-M   'P 1'
#
loop_
_entity.id
_entity.type
_entity.pdbx_description
1 polymer ?
#
loop_
_entity_poly.entity_id
_entity_poly.type
_entity_poly.pdbx_seq_one_letter_code
_entity_poly.pdbx_strand_id
1 'polypeptide(L)'
;MKLKKILNIEAATSFKLEYYEGGSELKTKIFNTYKAMEQFHTRQTDFMYLDCNRYAMIKGKWERFIKIPSTIVFEENLEFIVKSFNDVVEEKDLQKFKNED
;
A
#
# COMPACT_ATOMS: atom_id res chain seq x y z
N MET A 1 -6.08 16.29 -11.71
CA MET A 1 -6.21 15.33 -10.57
C MET A 1 -5.63 16.00 -9.32
N LYS A 2 -6.28 15.97 -8.14
CA LYS A 2 -5.71 16.60 -6.91
C LYS A 2 -5.14 15.52 -5.99
N LEU A 3 -3.87 15.65 -5.60
CA LEU A 3 -3.27 14.90 -4.48
C LEU A 3 -4.20 15.03 -3.27
N LYS A 4 -4.81 13.90 -2.85
CA LYS A 4 -5.96 13.92 -1.93
C LYS A 4 -5.63 14.58 -0.60
N LYS A 5 -4.43 14.35 -0.04
CA LYS A 5 -3.90 14.99 1.19
C LYS A 5 -2.52 14.42 1.53
N ILE A 6 -1.62 15.21 2.14
CA ILE A 6 -0.42 14.69 2.81
C ILE A 6 -0.82 14.25 4.23
N LEU A 7 -0.49 13.02 4.62
CA LEU A 7 -0.77 12.49 5.95
C LEU A 7 0.42 12.75 6.88
N ASN A 8 0.14 13.29 8.07
CA ASN A 8 1.14 13.33 9.14
C ASN A 8 1.22 11.94 9.78
N ILE A 9 2.22 11.17 9.38
CA ILE A 9 2.42 9.80 9.82
C ILE A 9 2.84 9.69 11.29
N GLU A 10 3.39 10.76 11.87
CA GLU A 10 3.78 10.82 13.28
C GLU A 10 2.56 10.86 14.20
N ALA A 11 1.40 11.31 13.69
CA ALA A 11 0.14 11.29 14.42
C ALA A 11 -0.53 9.90 14.41
N ALA A 12 0.07 8.90 13.76
CA ALA A 12 -0.50 7.57 13.65
C ALA A 12 -0.18 6.72 14.89
N THR A 13 -1.21 6.06 15.45
CA THR A 13 -1.06 5.18 16.62
C THR A 13 -0.77 3.74 16.23
N SER A 14 -1.06 3.36 14.98
CA SER A 14 -0.87 2.01 14.46
C SER A 14 -0.80 2.03 12.94
N PHE A 15 -0.27 0.96 12.36
CA PHE A 15 -0.10 0.77 10.92
C PHE A 15 -0.68 -0.56 10.52
N LYS A 16 -1.34 -0.62 9.37
CA LYS A 16 -1.91 -1.86 8.82
C LYS A 16 -1.38 -2.10 7.42
N LEU A 17 -0.97 -3.33 7.16
CA LEU A 17 -0.52 -3.81 5.85
C LEU A 17 -1.46 -4.93 5.39
N GLU A 18 -2.00 -4.77 4.19
CA GLU A 18 -2.77 -5.78 3.47
C GLU A 18 -1.91 -6.31 2.31
N TYR A 19 -1.75 -7.63 2.23
CA TYR A 19 -0.86 -8.28 1.29
C TYR A 19 -1.33 -9.68 0.90
N TYR A 20 -0.89 -10.17 -0.26
CA TYR A 20 -1.04 -11.57 -0.68
C TYR A 20 0.31 -12.28 -0.58
N GLU A 21 0.27 -13.58 -0.33
CA GLU A 21 1.46 -14.43 -0.23
C GLU A 21 1.10 -15.83 -0.75
N GLY A 22 1.53 -16.13 -1.98
CA GLY A 22 1.41 -17.47 -2.57
C GLY A 22 -0.02 -17.90 -2.98
N GLY A 23 -0.99 -16.99 -2.99
CA GLY A 23 -2.40 -17.32 -3.30
C GLY A 23 -3.31 -16.09 -3.40
N SER A 24 -4.62 -16.33 -3.43
CA SER A 24 -5.65 -15.28 -3.51
C SER A 24 -6.15 -14.81 -2.15
N GLU A 25 -5.64 -15.37 -1.05
CA GLU A 25 -6.07 -14.99 0.29
C GLU A 25 -5.43 -13.66 0.72
N LEU A 26 -6.27 -12.66 0.99
CA LEU A 26 -5.82 -11.36 1.49
C LEU A 26 -5.42 -11.48 2.96
N LYS A 27 -4.13 -11.37 3.24
CA LYS A 27 -3.58 -11.35 4.59
C LYS A 27 -3.52 -9.92 5.10
N THR A 28 -3.77 -9.75 6.41
CA THR A 28 -3.70 -8.46 7.09
C THR A 28 -2.79 -8.54 8.31
N LYS A 29 -1.93 -7.55 8.49
CA LYS A 29 -1.09 -7.42 9.68
C LYS A 29 -1.07 -6.00 10.22
N ILE A 30 -1.19 -5.87 11.55
CA ILE A 30 -1.15 -4.59 12.26
C ILE A 30 0.18 -4.46 13.00
N PHE A 31 0.75 -3.26 12.97
CA PHE A 31 2.04 -2.89 13.56
C PHE A 31 1.89 -1.65 14.43
N ASN A 32 2.66 -1.58 15.52
CA ASN A 32 2.67 -0.41 16.39
C ASN A 32 3.49 0.75 15.83
N THR A 33 4.40 0.49 14.88
CA THR A 33 5.26 1.52 14.27
C THR A 33 5.38 1.33 12.77
N TYR A 34 5.58 2.43 12.05
CA TYR A 34 5.81 2.41 10.61
C TYR A 34 7.08 1.63 10.26
N LYS A 35 8.14 1.82 11.05
CA LYS A 35 9.42 1.12 10.86
C LYS A 35 9.27 -0.41 10.93
N ALA A 36 8.45 -0.92 11.85
CA ALA A 36 8.21 -2.35 11.96
C ALA A 36 7.46 -2.91 10.73
N MET A 37 6.50 -2.15 10.20
CA MET A 37 5.80 -2.50 8.96
C MET A 37 6.76 -2.55 7.77
N GLU A 38 7.61 -1.53 7.61
CA GLU A 38 8.62 -1.48 6.54
C GLU A 38 9.61 -2.64 6.65
N GLN A 39 10.13 -2.93 7.85
CA GLN A 39 11.03 -4.07 8.06
C GLN A 39 10.36 -5.40 7.74
N PHE A 40 9.07 -5.56 8.08
CA PHE A 40 8.32 -6.75 7.70
C PHE A 40 8.24 -6.87 6.19
N HIS A 41 7.85 -5.81 5.49
CA HIS A 41 7.74 -5.76 4.04
C HIS A 41 9.10 -6.05 3.35
N THR A 42 10.18 -5.41 3.76
CA THR A 42 11.52 -5.61 3.16
C THR A 42 12.08 -7.02 3.38
N ARG A 43 11.62 -7.75 4.42
CA ARG A 43 12.03 -9.14 4.66
C ARG A 43 11.26 -10.15 3.84
N GLN A 44 10.22 -9.73 3.11
CA GLN A 44 9.48 -10.64 2.24
C GLN A 44 10.32 -10.93 1.01
N THR A 45 10.77 -12.18 0.91
CA THR A 45 11.59 -12.67 -0.21
C THR A 45 10.80 -13.58 -1.15
N ASP A 46 9.54 -13.89 -0.80
CA ASP A 46 8.68 -14.71 -1.64
C ASP A 46 8.34 -13.94 -2.92
N PHE A 47 8.59 -14.57 -4.08
CA PHE A 47 8.28 -14.00 -5.38
C PHE A 47 6.78 -13.70 -5.55
N MET A 48 5.92 -14.48 -4.88
CA MET A 48 4.47 -14.31 -4.91
C MET A 48 3.95 -13.35 -3.84
N TYR A 49 4.84 -12.66 -3.11
CA TYR A 49 4.42 -11.62 -2.17
C TYR A 49 4.03 -10.34 -2.91
N LEU A 50 2.84 -9.83 -2.62
CA LEU A 50 2.36 -8.56 -3.14
C LEU A 50 1.76 -7.71 -2.02
N ASP A 51 2.39 -6.58 -1.70
CA ASP A 51 1.79 -5.60 -0.81
C ASP A 51 0.77 -4.73 -1.57
N CYS A 52 -0.44 -4.70 -1.07
CA CYS A 52 -1.58 -4.17 -1.82
C CYS A 52 -2.07 -2.85 -1.26
N ASN A 53 -2.25 -2.77 0.05
CA ASN A 53 -2.71 -1.55 0.69
C ASN A 53 -1.99 -1.31 2.03
N ARG A 54 -1.70 -0.04 2.30
CA ARG A 54 -1.04 0.43 3.52
C ARG A 54 -1.92 1.47 4.20
N TYR A 55 -2.10 1.36 5.52
CA TYR A 55 -2.94 2.27 6.29
C TYR A 55 -2.26 2.74 7.57
N ALA A 56 -2.57 3.96 7.97
CA ALA A 56 -2.17 4.56 9.23
C ALA A 56 -3.41 4.88 10.07
N MET A 57 -3.43 4.50 11.34
CA MET A 57 -4.51 4.83 12.27
C MET A 57 -4.29 6.25 12.80
N ILE A 58 -5.01 7.23 12.26
CA ILE A 58 -4.89 8.64 12.63
C ILE A 58 -6.24 9.12 13.14
N LYS A 59 -6.28 9.69 14.35
CA LYS A 59 -7.51 10.18 14.98
C LYS A 59 -8.65 9.15 15.01
N GLY A 60 -8.32 7.88 15.24
CA GLY A 60 -9.29 6.78 15.30
C GLY A 60 -9.82 6.31 13.94
N LYS A 61 -9.20 6.72 12.83
CA LYS A 61 -9.56 6.27 11.47
C LYS A 61 -8.36 5.69 10.75
N TRP A 62 -8.60 4.61 9.99
CA TRP A 62 -7.62 4.05 9.08
C TRP A 62 -7.55 4.90 7.81
N GLU A 63 -6.47 5.67 7.68
CA GLU A 63 -6.17 6.48 6.50
C GLU A 63 -5.23 5.69 5.59
N ARG A 64 -5.67 5.39 4.36
CA ARG A 64 -4.83 4.70 3.37
C ARG A 64 -3.75 5.65 2.86
N PHE A 65 -2.54 5.15 2.68
CA PHE A 65 -1.42 5.94 2.18
C PHE A 65 -0.53 5.12 1.24
N ILE A 66 0.29 5.84 0.48
CA ILE A 66 1.37 5.28 -0.33
C ILE A 66 2.67 5.98 0.03
N LYS A 67 3.77 5.22 -0.04
CA LYS A 67 5.11 5.79 0.10
C LYS A 67 5.55 6.28 -1.28
N ILE A 68 5.80 7.57 -1.40
CA ILE A 68 6.41 8.13 -2.61
C ILE A 68 7.93 8.10 -2.43
N PRO A 69 8.70 7.48 -3.34
CA PRO A 69 10.15 7.32 -3.18
C PRO A 69 10.93 8.63 -3.33
N SER A 70 10.32 9.65 -3.93
CA SER A 70 10.91 10.96 -4.20
C SER A 70 10.01 12.08 -3.70
N THR A 71 10.61 13.14 -3.19
CA THR A 71 9.91 14.40 -2.86
C THR A 71 9.49 15.17 -4.11
N ILE A 72 10.10 14.86 -5.25
CA ILE A 72 9.77 15.42 -6.56
C ILE A 72 9.01 14.35 -7.35
N VAL A 73 7.77 14.66 -7.71
CA VAL A 73 6.90 13.82 -8.55
C VAL A 73 6.66 14.57 -9.85
N PHE A 74 7.11 13.99 -10.97
CA PHE A 74 6.77 14.52 -12.28
C PHE A 74 5.28 14.31 -12.56
N GLU A 75 4.66 15.26 -13.26
CA GLU A 75 3.22 15.26 -13.51
C GLU A 75 2.75 14.00 -14.25
N GLU A 76 3.53 13.50 -15.21
CA GLU A 76 3.30 12.22 -15.91
C GLU A 76 3.22 11.01 -14.97
N ASN A 77 4.01 11.03 -13.88
CA ASN A 77 4.01 9.97 -12.88
C ASN A 77 2.89 10.15 -11.86
N LEU A 78 2.33 11.35 -11.74
CA LEU A 78 1.27 11.66 -10.79
C LEU A 78 -0.01 10.90 -11.15
N GLU A 79 -0.38 10.86 -12.43
CA GLU A 79 -1.56 10.14 -12.88
C GLU A 79 -1.44 8.63 -12.60
N PHE A 80 -0.27 8.06 -12.89
CA PHE A 80 0.03 6.67 -12.57
C PHE A 80 -0.09 6.40 -11.07
N ILE A 81 0.56 7.22 -10.23
CA ILE A 81 0.53 7.08 -8.77
C ILE A 81 -0.90 7.16 -8.23
N VAL A 82 -1.71 8.11 -8.71
CA VAL A 82 -3.08 8.29 -8.22
C VAL A 82 -4.00 7.18 -8.74
N LYS A 83 -3.80 6.68 -9.96
CA LYS A 83 -4.53 5.51 -10.48
C LYS A 83 -4.23 4.28 -9.63
N SER A 84 -2.95 3.95 -9.43
CA SER A 84 -2.50 2.85 -8.58
C SER A 84 -2.95 3.00 -7.13
N PHE A 85 -3.08 4.23 -6.63
CA PHE A 85 -3.67 4.46 -5.31
C PHE A 85 -5.17 4.20 -5.31
N ASN A 86 -5.94 4.71 -6.28
CA ASN A 86 -7.40 4.61 -6.25
C ASN A 86 -7.92 3.20 -6.54
N ASP A 87 -7.20 2.42 -7.34
CA ASP A 87 -7.48 1.02 -7.60
C ASP A 87 -7.06 0.20 -6.35
N VAL A 88 -7.97 0.09 -5.36
CA VAL A 88 -7.79 -0.84 -4.24
C VAL A 88 -7.56 -2.21 -4.84
N VAL A 89 -6.40 -2.82 -4.62
CA VAL A 89 -6.14 -4.18 -5.11
C VAL A 89 -7.02 -5.14 -4.31
N GLU A 90 -8.21 -5.40 -4.84
CA GLU A 90 -9.13 -6.44 -4.37
C GLU A 90 -8.79 -7.76 -5.07
N GLU A 91 -9.14 -8.89 -4.45
CA GLU A 91 -8.82 -10.25 -4.93
C GLU A 91 -9.16 -10.48 -6.42
N LYS A 92 -10.17 -9.76 -6.94
CA LYS A 92 -10.62 -9.81 -8.34
C LYS A 92 -9.66 -9.21 -9.36
N ASP A 93 -8.74 -8.32 -8.96
CA ASP A 93 -7.79 -7.70 -9.89
C ASP A 93 -6.50 -8.52 -10.07
N LEU A 94 -6.20 -9.46 -9.16
CA LEU A 94 -5.09 -10.41 -9.32
C LEU A 94 -5.28 -11.35 -10.52
N GLN A 95 -6.53 -11.67 -10.89
CA GLN A 95 -6.84 -12.51 -12.04
C GLN A 95 -6.68 -11.80 -13.39
N LYS A 96 -6.64 -10.45 -13.44
CA LYS A 96 -6.37 -9.72 -14.69
C LYS A 96 -4.90 -9.71 -15.10
N PHE A 97 -3.99 -10.05 -14.17
CA PHE A 97 -2.57 -10.24 -14.48
C PHE A 97 -2.25 -11.65 -15.02
N LYS A 98 -3.24 -12.56 -15.09
CA LYS A 98 -3.07 -13.83 -15.79
C LYS A 98 -3.33 -13.67 -17.29
N ASN A 99 -2.23 -13.70 -18.03
CA ASN A 99 -2.06 -13.98 -19.45
C ASN A 99 -2.42 -12.85 -20.44
N GLU A 100 -1.43 -12.00 -20.73
CA GLU A 100 -1.12 -11.75 -22.14
C GLU A 100 -0.37 -13.00 -22.65
N ASP A 101 -0.99 -13.75 -23.55
CA ASP A 101 -0.33 -14.77 -24.38
C ASP A 101 0.51 -14.10 -25.48
#